data_AF-A0A7X9HTY8-F1
#
_entry.id   AF-A0A7X9HTY8-F1
#
_cell.length_a   1.000
_cell.length_b   1.000
_cell.length_c   1.000
_cell.angle_alpha   90.00
_cell.angle_beta   90.00
_cell.angle_gamma   90.00
#
_symmetry.space_group_name_H-M   'P 1'
#
loop_
_entity.id
_entity.type
_entity.pdbx_description
1 polymer ?
#
loop_
_entity_poly.entity_id
_entity_poly.type
_entity_poly.pdbx_seq_one_letter_code
_entity_poly.pdbx_strand_id
1 'polypeptide(L)'
;MFSINASAQFFVENSGKAGVGVTYNSSNNLNSQFSIGDYGRTDSYVTMTAPNNNHGLYIVRSGGTPYTTHSVITAVNGDLWGLTENHGIYTTAINSSPIYDCRSFGVYSLAGNCMNGNYGVCGVLGGSTSCPGVGVYGSITSGVHWFNQGELYAGYFSGDVKATGTIYASSFNSSSDYRLKTNINSLSGKKTLDNVSQMNVVSYNLKQREVLLTDSTTALLYPEDSPLLANEHFGLIAQELKELYPNLVTEGADGFLSINYIEIIPLLIQSIQELKSDLDEMKQAKSPLRDNLTGNEQYPIDVNALYQNNPNPFTERTSIKCFVSSDVISAVLYIYDMNGRQIDSYTIPSRGATEIIIEGESLDAGIYIYSLIADGQVIDTKRMILTK
;
A
#
# COMPACT_ATOMS: atom_id res chain seq x y z
N MET A 1 6.38 23.24 78.11
CA MET A 1 6.37 21.88 77.53
C MET A 1 7.01 22.02 76.14
N PHE A 2 8.30 21.68 76.00
CA PHE A 2 9.02 21.81 74.73
C PHE A 2 8.76 20.54 73.91
N SER A 3 7.98 20.63 72.81
CA SER A 3 7.86 19.52 71.86
C SER A 3 9.01 19.62 70.86
N ILE A 4 10.00 18.74 70.98
CA ILE A 4 11.02 18.56 69.96
C ILE A 4 10.40 17.70 68.86
N ASN A 5 9.95 18.32 67.77
CA ASN A 5 9.62 17.62 66.53
C ASN A 5 10.93 17.24 65.83
N ALA A 6 11.59 16.19 66.30
CA ALA A 6 12.73 15.59 65.59
C ALA A 6 12.20 14.58 64.58
N SER A 7 12.23 14.90 63.30
CA SER A 7 12.12 13.88 62.25
C SER A 7 13.36 13.00 62.34
N ALA A 8 13.19 11.73 62.72
CA ALA A 8 14.31 10.80 62.77
C ALA A 8 14.85 10.56 61.35
N GLN A 9 16.18 10.66 61.19
CA GLN A 9 16.83 10.31 59.91
C GLN A 9 16.71 8.81 59.60
N PHE A 10 16.64 7.97 60.63
CA PHE A 10 16.31 6.54 60.55
C PHE A 10 15.74 6.08 61.91
N PHE A 11 14.62 5.35 61.94
CA PHE A 11 14.10 4.73 63.16
C PHE A 11 13.51 3.34 62.87
N VAL A 12 13.41 2.53 63.93
CA VAL A 12 12.82 1.19 63.90
C VAL A 12 11.80 1.07 65.04
N GLU A 13 10.58 0.66 64.71
CA GLU A 13 9.51 0.39 65.68
C GLU A 13 9.70 -0.97 66.36
N ASN A 14 9.11 -1.16 67.54
CA ASN A 14 9.05 -2.48 68.20
C ASN A 14 8.32 -3.55 67.37
N SER A 15 7.50 -3.11 66.41
CA SER A 15 6.83 -3.97 65.42
C SER A 15 7.79 -4.57 64.38
N GLY A 16 9.05 -4.13 64.35
CA GLY A 16 10.06 -4.50 63.36
C GLY A 16 10.06 -3.63 62.10
N LYS A 17 9.13 -2.67 61.99
CA LYS A 17 9.05 -1.74 60.85
C LYS A 17 10.10 -0.64 60.97
N ALA A 18 10.66 -0.19 59.84
CA ALA A 18 11.68 0.84 59.82
C ALA A 18 11.30 2.03 58.91
N GLY A 19 11.73 3.23 59.28
CA GLY A 19 11.39 4.48 58.59
C GLY A 19 12.56 5.44 58.45
N VAL A 20 12.64 6.14 57.32
CA VAL A 20 13.63 7.21 57.05
C VAL A 20 12.91 8.52 56.72
N GLY A 21 13.22 9.59 57.44
CA GLY A 21 12.65 10.92 57.17
C GLY A 21 11.16 11.05 57.51
N VAL A 22 10.64 10.20 58.40
CA VAL A 22 9.25 10.21 58.86
C VAL A 22 9.20 10.55 60.35
N THR A 23 8.25 11.38 60.77
CA THR A 23 8.09 11.75 62.19
C THR A 23 7.25 10.69 62.91
N TYR A 24 7.90 9.89 63.76
CA TYR A 24 7.23 8.91 64.60
C TYR A 24 6.53 9.58 65.79
N ASN A 25 5.23 9.32 65.99
CA ASN A 25 4.51 9.64 67.23
C ASN A 25 3.51 8.51 67.55
N SER A 26 3.01 8.45 68.79
CA SER A 26 2.09 7.40 69.26
C SER A 26 0.73 7.34 68.56
N SER A 27 0.47 8.25 67.62
CA SER A 27 -0.76 8.32 66.81
C SER A 27 -0.51 7.99 65.32
N ASN A 28 0.75 7.92 64.87
CA ASN A 28 1.12 7.72 63.47
C ASN A 28 2.18 6.61 63.34
N ASN A 29 1.72 5.36 63.23
CA ASN A 29 2.56 4.19 63.01
C ASN A 29 2.89 4.01 61.52
N LEU A 30 4.00 3.34 61.23
CA LEU A 30 4.33 2.88 59.89
C LEU A 30 3.34 1.81 59.43
N ASN A 31 2.85 1.95 58.20
CA ASN A 31 1.96 1.00 57.56
C ASN A 31 2.77 -0.09 56.84
N SER A 32 3.83 0.28 56.12
CA SER A 32 4.73 -0.64 55.40
C SER A 32 5.91 -1.11 56.28
N GLN A 33 6.55 -2.23 55.91
CA GLN A 33 7.73 -2.75 56.64
C GLN A 33 8.93 -1.80 56.56
N PHE A 34 9.11 -1.12 55.43
CA PHE A 34 10.10 -0.05 55.29
C PHE A 34 9.49 1.16 54.57
N SER A 35 9.55 2.35 55.17
CA SER A 35 8.95 3.56 54.59
C SER A 35 9.95 4.72 54.54
N ILE A 36 10.02 5.42 53.40
CA ILE A 36 10.88 6.60 53.22
C ILE A 36 10.00 7.79 52.85
N GLY A 37 10.03 8.85 53.66
CA GLY A 37 9.36 10.13 53.38
C GLY A 37 7.85 10.19 53.64
N ASP A 38 7.17 9.07 53.89
CA ASP A 38 5.80 9.00 54.42
C ASP A 38 5.57 7.80 55.34
N TYR A 39 4.35 7.61 55.84
CA TYR A 39 3.99 6.49 56.73
C TYR A 39 3.74 5.16 55.98
N GLY A 40 3.91 5.12 54.66
CA GLY A 40 3.65 3.98 53.80
C GLY A 40 2.19 3.56 53.68
N ARG A 41 1.97 2.38 53.09
CA ARG A 41 0.65 1.79 52.83
C ARG A 41 0.51 0.39 53.42
N THR A 42 -0.72 0.03 53.80
CA THR A 42 -1.03 -1.28 54.40
C THR A 42 -0.89 -2.44 53.41
N ASP A 43 -0.92 -2.15 52.11
CA ASP A 43 -0.81 -3.10 51.00
C ASP A 43 0.62 -3.22 50.45
N SER A 44 1.60 -2.59 51.11
CA SER A 44 2.97 -2.46 50.59
C SER A 44 4.02 -2.89 51.62
N TYR A 45 5.03 -3.64 51.19
CA TYR A 45 6.19 -3.97 52.03
C TYR A 45 7.17 -2.81 52.14
N VAL A 46 7.44 -2.10 51.04
CA VAL A 46 8.33 -0.94 51.00
C VAL A 46 7.64 0.22 50.30
N THR A 47 7.76 1.43 50.85
CA THR A 47 7.25 2.67 50.23
C THR A 47 8.32 3.76 50.25
N MET A 48 8.36 4.56 49.19
CA MET A 48 9.25 5.70 49.06
C MET A 48 8.48 6.86 48.44
N THR A 49 8.33 7.95 49.19
CA THR A 49 7.60 9.14 48.77
C THR A 49 8.50 10.35 48.87
N ALA A 50 8.65 11.07 47.76
CA ALA A 50 9.45 12.28 47.68
C ALA A 50 8.53 13.50 47.53
N PRO A 51 8.37 14.35 48.55
CA PRO A 51 7.39 15.43 48.50
C PRO A 51 7.77 16.57 47.52
N ASN A 52 9.04 16.73 47.13
CA ASN A 52 9.51 17.84 46.29
C ASN A 52 10.71 17.54 45.36
N ASN A 53 11.06 16.26 45.11
CA ASN A 53 12.23 15.92 44.29
C ASN A 53 11.83 15.35 42.92
N ASN A 54 12.63 15.67 41.90
CA ASN A 54 12.41 15.22 40.52
C ASN A 54 12.59 13.69 40.32
N HIS A 55 13.12 12.96 41.31
CA HIS A 55 13.38 11.53 41.24
C HIS A 55 13.03 10.82 42.57
N GLY A 56 12.21 9.77 42.52
CA GLY A 56 11.87 8.92 43.67
C GLY A 56 12.92 7.84 43.97
N LEU A 57 13.53 7.26 42.93
CA LEU A 57 14.62 6.29 43.02
C LEU A 57 15.63 6.58 41.89
N TYR A 58 16.85 7.00 42.25
CA TYR A 58 17.93 7.29 41.30
C TYR A 58 19.18 6.48 41.68
N ILE A 59 19.60 5.58 40.80
CA ILE A 59 20.71 4.67 41.04
C ILE A 59 21.75 4.89 39.95
N VAL A 60 22.96 5.30 40.35
CA VAL A 60 24.13 5.45 39.47
C VAL A 60 25.22 4.52 39.96
N ARG A 61 25.77 3.72 39.04
CA ARG A 61 26.96 2.92 39.29
C ARG A 61 28.22 3.71 38.90
N SER A 62 29.22 3.71 39.77
CA SER A 62 30.58 4.18 39.47
C SER A 62 31.56 3.00 39.36
N GLY A 63 32.48 3.00 38.38
CA GLY A 63 33.57 2.03 38.21
C GLY A 63 33.43 1.07 37.00
N GLY A 64 34.55 0.66 36.41
CA GLY A 64 34.62 -0.17 35.19
C GLY A 64 34.91 -1.65 35.46
N THR A 65 34.18 -2.55 34.79
CA THR A 65 34.40 -4.01 34.83
C THR A 65 34.31 -4.59 33.41
N PRO A 66 35.14 -5.59 33.04
CA PRO A 66 35.24 -6.08 31.66
C PRO A 66 34.06 -6.96 31.17
N TYR A 67 33.21 -7.51 32.06
CA TYR A 67 31.98 -8.24 31.69
C TYR A 67 30.93 -8.11 32.78
N THR A 68 29.71 -7.70 32.42
CA THR A 68 28.59 -7.63 33.38
C THR A 68 27.25 -7.37 32.68
N THR A 69 26.36 -8.36 32.67
CA THR A 69 24.91 -8.10 32.60
C THR A 69 24.49 -7.49 33.94
N HIS A 70 23.85 -6.34 33.93
CA HIS A 70 23.41 -5.65 35.14
C HIS A 70 21.90 -5.46 35.12
N SER A 71 21.25 -5.86 36.20
CA SER A 71 19.81 -5.69 36.40
C SER A 71 19.59 -4.91 37.70
N VAL A 72 18.69 -3.92 37.67
CA VAL A 72 18.36 -3.11 38.85
C VAL A 72 17.19 -3.71 39.63
N ILE A 73 16.18 -4.22 38.92
CA ILE A 73 14.98 -4.83 39.50
C ILE A 73 14.68 -6.11 38.70
N THR A 74 14.47 -7.24 39.40
CA THR A 74 14.11 -8.53 38.82
C THR A 74 13.03 -9.18 39.67
N ALA A 75 11.95 -9.65 39.03
CA ALA A 75 10.97 -10.53 39.68
C ALA A 75 11.18 -11.96 39.17
N VAL A 76 11.27 -12.92 40.11
CA VAL A 76 11.38 -14.35 39.81
C VAL A 76 10.38 -15.07 40.70
N ASN A 77 9.57 -15.95 40.10
CA ASN A 77 8.61 -16.79 40.82
C ASN A 77 9.05 -18.26 40.71
N GLY A 78 9.02 -18.98 41.84
CA GLY A 78 9.37 -20.40 41.93
C GLY A 78 8.18 -21.33 42.19
N ASP A 79 6.95 -20.80 42.21
CA ASP A 79 5.75 -21.58 42.47
C ASP A 79 5.42 -22.53 41.30
N LEU A 80 5.08 -23.77 41.63
CA LEU A 80 4.82 -24.84 40.64
C LEU A 80 3.33 -24.99 40.28
N TRP A 81 2.41 -24.30 40.98
CA TRP A 81 0.96 -24.43 40.83
C TRP A 81 0.22 -23.13 41.16
N GLY A 82 -0.86 -22.82 40.44
CA GLY A 82 -1.73 -21.64 40.64
C GLY A 82 -1.82 -20.72 39.42
N LEU A 83 -2.87 -19.89 39.34
CA LEU A 83 -2.90 -18.76 38.39
C LEU A 83 -1.92 -17.71 38.91
N THR A 84 -0.75 -17.59 38.29
CA THR A 84 0.30 -16.64 38.68
C THR A 84 0.53 -15.62 37.58
N GLU A 85 0.43 -14.34 37.94
CA GLU A 85 0.84 -13.21 37.11
C GLU A 85 2.10 -12.60 37.73
N ASN A 86 3.18 -12.55 36.97
CA ASN A 86 4.45 -12.01 37.46
C ASN A 86 4.75 -10.70 36.71
N HIS A 87 5.05 -9.65 37.45
CA HIS A 87 5.47 -8.37 36.89
C HIS A 87 6.90 -8.06 37.37
N GLY A 88 7.83 -7.87 36.43
CA GLY A 88 9.20 -7.44 36.75
C GLY A 88 9.25 -6.00 37.24
N ILE A 89 8.64 -5.09 36.46
CA ILE A 89 8.45 -3.68 36.79
C ILE A 89 7.03 -3.30 36.34
N TYR A 90 6.11 -3.12 37.29
CA TYR A 90 4.77 -2.59 37.02
C TYR A 90 4.78 -1.09 37.34
N THR A 91 4.63 -0.25 36.33
CA THR A 91 4.56 1.21 36.49
C THR A 91 3.17 1.70 36.12
N THR A 92 2.69 2.68 36.86
CA THR A 92 1.44 3.38 36.53
C THR A 92 1.68 4.87 36.72
N ALA A 93 1.45 5.64 35.66
CA ALA A 93 1.45 7.08 35.71
C ALA A 93 0.10 7.54 35.17
N ILE A 94 -0.85 7.77 36.08
CA ILE A 94 -2.22 8.21 35.74
C ILE A 94 -2.65 9.27 36.74
N ASN A 95 -3.36 10.29 36.24
CA ASN A 95 -4.09 11.22 37.10
C ASN A 95 -5.46 10.60 37.43
N SER A 96 -5.93 10.79 38.65
CA SER A 96 -7.23 10.26 39.12
C SER A 96 -8.44 10.90 38.41
N SER A 97 -8.22 11.99 37.66
CA SER A 97 -9.21 12.66 36.80
C SER A 97 -8.49 13.37 35.66
N PRO A 98 -9.17 13.65 34.53
CA PRO A 98 -8.58 14.43 33.45
C PRO A 98 -8.13 15.82 33.92
N ILE A 99 -6.89 16.18 33.60
CA ILE A 99 -6.32 17.51 33.84
C ILE A 99 -5.87 18.04 32.47
N TYR A 100 -6.29 19.26 32.13
CA TYR A 100 -6.08 19.82 30.79
C TYR A 100 -4.59 20.01 30.43
N ASP A 101 -3.76 20.38 31.41
CA ASP A 101 -2.31 20.62 31.22
C ASP A 101 -1.46 19.59 31.96
N CYS A 102 -1.72 18.30 31.74
CA CYS A 102 -0.92 17.23 32.35
C CYS A 102 -0.29 16.32 31.31
N ARG A 103 0.80 15.66 31.73
CA ARG A 103 1.42 14.57 30.99
C ARG A 103 1.77 13.48 31.97
N SER A 104 1.57 12.23 31.56
CA SER A 104 1.92 11.08 32.37
C SER A 104 2.71 10.12 31.48
N PHE A 105 3.92 9.79 31.92
CA PHE A 105 4.79 8.84 31.24
C PHE A 105 4.92 7.60 32.12
N GLY A 106 4.33 6.48 31.70
CA GLY A 106 4.48 5.22 32.43
C GLY A 106 5.94 4.74 32.38
N VAL A 107 6.53 4.74 31.19
CA VAL A 107 7.95 4.44 30.95
C VAL A 107 8.51 5.50 30.02
N TYR A 108 9.55 6.22 30.47
CA TYR A 108 10.33 7.16 29.65
C TYR A 108 11.79 6.72 29.67
N SER A 109 12.26 6.14 28.57
CA SER A 109 13.57 5.50 28.49
C SER A 109 14.43 6.11 27.38
N LEU A 110 15.69 6.38 27.70
CA LEU A 110 16.72 6.82 26.76
C LEU A 110 17.94 5.91 26.92
N ALA A 111 18.44 5.39 25.80
CA ALA A 111 19.71 4.69 25.72
C ALA A 111 20.59 5.37 24.68
N GLY A 112 21.87 5.57 24.96
CA GLY A 112 22.78 6.29 24.06
C GLY A 112 24.25 6.11 24.40
N ASN A 113 25.11 6.55 23.47
CA ASN A 113 26.58 6.59 23.57
C ASN A 113 27.31 5.22 23.65
N CYS A 114 26.64 4.10 23.35
CA CYS A 114 27.31 2.83 23.09
C CYS A 114 27.53 2.63 21.58
N MET A 115 28.77 2.39 21.15
CA MET A 115 29.10 2.15 19.73
C MET A 115 28.52 0.85 19.16
N ASN A 116 28.30 -0.16 20.02
CA ASN A 116 27.84 -1.49 19.60
C ASN A 116 26.32 -1.66 19.64
N GLY A 117 25.58 -0.66 20.15
CA GLY A 117 24.12 -0.69 20.17
C GLY A 117 23.52 -0.04 21.41
N ASN A 118 22.41 0.68 21.20
CA ASN A 118 21.63 1.34 22.25
C ASN A 118 20.18 0.92 22.09
N TYR A 119 19.56 0.39 23.14
CA TYR A 119 18.16 -0.04 23.14
C TYR A 119 17.41 0.72 24.22
N GLY A 120 16.59 1.70 23.83
CA GLY A 120 15.80 2.47 24.80
C GLY A 120 14.77 1.60 25.50
N VAL A 121 14.09 0.73 24.74
CA VAL A 121 13.20 -0.32 25.25
C VAL A 121 13.51 -1.60 24.50
N CYS A 122 13.72 -2.70 25.21
CA CYS A 122 13.96 -4.02 24.64
C CYS A 122 12.97 -5.02 25.24
N GLY A 123 11.94 -5.39 24.47
CA GLY A 123 11.01 -6.45 24.82
C GLY A 123 11.47 -7.76 24.19
N VAL A 124 11.84 -8.74 25.01
CA VAL A 124 12.22 -10.09 24.56
C VAL A 124 11.23 -11.07 25.13
N LEU A 125 10.52 -11.77 24.24
CA LEU A 125 9.67 -12.89 24.65
C LEU A 125 10.55 -14.10 24.95
N GLY A 126 10.56 -14.53 26.22
CA GLY A 126 11.20 -15.78 26.65
C GLY A 126 10.17 -16.89 26.85
N GLY A 127 10.56 -18.15 26.60
CA GLY A 127 9.69 -19.31 26.77
C GLY A 127 9.82 -20.32 25.61
N SER A 128 9.09 -21.43 25.70
CA SER A 128 8.98 -22.39 24.59
C SER A 128 7.98 -21.92 23.54
N THR A 129 8.11 -22.42 22.31
CA THR A 129 7.19 -22.09 21.19
C THR A 129 5.74 -22.53 21.42
N SER A 130 5.48 -23.32 22.46
CA SER A 130 4.15 -23.74 22.89
C SER A 130 3.44 -22.74 23.81
N CYS A 131 4.15 -21.75 24.34
CA CYS A 131 3.58 -20.72 25.21
C CYS A 131 3.34 -19.45 24.40
N PRO A 132 2.10 -19.00 24.21
CA PRO A 132 1.85 -17.78 23.47
C PRO A 132 2.43 -16.57 24.20
N GLY A 133 2.79 -15.54 23.46
CA GLY A 133 3.26 -14.32 24.08
C GLY A 133 3.76 -13.26 23.11
N VAL A 134 4.06 -12.10 23.67
CA VAL A 134 4.48 -10.92 22.94
C VAL A 134 5.65 -10.25 23.66
N GLY A 135 6.67 -9.82 22.93
CA GLY A 135 7.80 -9.06 23.49
C GLY A 135 7.40 -7.66 23.95
N VAL A 136 6.68 -6.92 23.10
CA VAL A 136 6.11 -5.59 23.40
C VAL A 136 4.61 -5.56 23.09
N TYR A 137 3.78 -5.42 24.12
CA TYR A 137 2.33 -5.27 23.97
C TYR A 137 1.92 -3.81 24.16
N GLY A 138 1.22 -3.25 23.17
CA GLY A 138 0.59 -1.93 23.26
C GLY A 138 -0.93 -2.03 23.11
N SER A 139 -1.68 -1.25 23.88
CA SER A 139 -3.15 -1.21 23.79
C SER A 139 -3.67 0.18 24.13
N ILE A 140 -4.73 0.62 23.45
CA ILE A 140 -5.50 1.82 23.82
C ILE A 140 -6.64 1.51 24.80
N THR A 141 -6.76 0.26 25.25
CA THR A 141 -7.77 -0.20 26.21
C THR A 141 -7.12 -0.85 27.43
N SER A 142 -7.85 -0.95 28.55
CA SER A 142 -7.33 -1.42 29.84
C SER A 142 -7.08 -2.94 29.93
N GLY A 143 -7.43 -3.71 28.89
CA GLY A 143 -7.27 -5.17 28.88
C GLY A 143 -6.05 -5.63 28.08
N VAL A 144 -5.44 -6.73 28.53
CA VAL A 144 -4.47 -7.48 27.73
C VAL A 144 -5.22 -8.51 26.88
N HIS A 145 -4.92 -8.57 25.59
CA HIS A 145 -5.53 -9.52 24.67
C HIS A 145 -5.10 -10.95 25.01
N TRP A 146 -6.04 -11.89 24.92
CA TRP A 146 -5.75 -13.32 25.10
C TRP A 146 -5.21 -13.91 23.79
N PHE A 147 -4.07 -14.57 23.85
CA PHE A 147 -3.41 -15.17 22.70
C PHE A 147 -3.67 -16.68 22.63
N ASN A 148 -3.89 -17.19 21.42
CA ASN A 148 -4.01 -18.63 21.16
C ASN A 148 -2.64 -19.30 21.18
N GLN A 149 -2.58 -20.59 21.50
CA GLN A 149 -1.32 -21.34 21.50
C GLN A 149 -0.56 -21.21 20.17
N GLY A 150 0.73 -20.90 20.26
CA GLY A 150 1.61 -20.70 19.10
C GLY A 150 1.65 -19.27 18.55
N GLU A 151 0.83 -18.35 19.07
CA GLU A 151 0.91 -16.93 18.72
C GLU A 151 2.10 -16.28 19.43
N LEU A 152 3.17 -16.04 18.67
CA LEU A 152 4.44 -15.47 19.15
C LEU A 152 4.77 -14.23 18.33
N TYR A 153 4.81 -13.07 18.98
CA TYR A 153 5.12 -11.81 18.30
C TYR A 153 6.22 -11.02 19.02
N ALA A 154 7.12 -10.39 18.27
CA ALA A 154 8.05 -9.43 18.86
C ALA A 154 7.30 -8.18 19.38
N GLY A 155 6.23 -7.77 18.68
CA GLY A 155 5.32 -6.72 19.12
C GLY A 155 3.88 -6.96 18.65
N TYR A 156 2.91 -6.60 19.49
CA TYR A 156 1.48 -6.65 19.19
C TYR A 156 0.82 -5.36 19.69
N PHE A 157 0.06 -4.70 18.82
CA PHE A 157 -0.59 -3.44 19.12
C PHE A 157 -2.10 -3.59 18.93
N SER A 158 -2.85 -3.53 20.04
CA SER A 158 -4.31 -3.51 20.04
C SER A 158 -4.80 -2.07 19.91
N GLY A 159 -4.88 -1.62 18.67
CA GLY A 159 -5.26 -0.25 18.30
C GLY A 159 -4.46 0.26 17.10
N ASP A 160 -4.76 1.47 16.67
CA ASP A 160 -4.10 2.10 15.52
C ASP A 160 -2.64 2.47 15.84
N VAL A 161 -1.74 2.24 14.89
CA VAL A 161 -0.32 2.59 14.99
C VAL A 161 -0.03 3.73 14.02
N LYS A 162 0.41 4.88 14.54
CA LYS A 162 0.85 6.04 13.73
C LYS A 162 2.38 6.12 13.71
N ALA A 163 2.95 6.09 12.52
CA ALA A 163 4.38 6.31 12.29
C ALA A 163 4.59 7.57 11.45
N THR A 164 5.46 8.47 11.92
CA THR A 164 5.86 9.67 11.16
C THR A 164 6.86 9.34 10.05
N GLY A 165 7.69 8.32 10.26
CA GLY A 165 8.70 7.87 9.31
C GLY A 165 8.29 6.63 8.53
N THR A 166 9.29 5.92 8.01
CA THR A 166 9.10 4.72 7.20
C THR A 166 9.00 3.44 8.05
N ILE A 167 8.06 2.57 7.72
CA ILE A 167 7.99 1.21 8.27
C ILE A 167 8.66 0.24 7.30
N TYR A 168 9.70 -0.46 7.75
CA TYR A 168 10.38 -1.51 6.99
C TYR A 168 9.86 -2.88 7.41
N ALA A 169 9.29 -3.63 6.47
CA ALA A 169 8.84 -4.99 6.68
C ALA A 169 8.99 -5.79 5.37
N SER A 170 9.26 -7.09 5.49
CA SER A 170 9.33 -7.98 4.33
C SER A 170 7.94 -8.29 3.74
N SER A 171 6.87 -8.11 4.52
CA SER A 171 5.49 -8.40 4.10
C SER A 171 4.49 -7.65 4.99
N PHE A 172 3.37 -7.24 4.38
CA PHE A 172 2.19 -6.73 5.07
C PHE A 172 1.00 -7.63 4.71
N ASN A 173 0.44 -8.31 5.71
CA ASN A 173 -0.70 -9.21 5.52
C ASN A 173 -1.96 -8.58 6.08
N SER A 174 -2.95 -8.34 5.21
CA SER A 174 -4.28 -7.85 5.61
C SER A 174 -5.23 -9.04 5.78
N SER A 175 -6.04 -9.04 6.85
CA SER A 175 -7.07 -10.05 7.04
C SER A 175 -8.12 -9.97 5.93
N SER A 176 -8.45 -11.09 5.29
CA SER A 176 -9.39 -11.12 4.15
C SER A 176 -10.34 -12.33 4.16
N ASP A 177 -10.37 -13.09 5.26
CA ASP A 177 -11.21 -14.27 5.44
C ASP A 177 -12.70 -13.93 5.28
N TYR A 178 -13.46 -14.77 4.57
CA TYR A 178 -14.89 -14.57 4.32
C TYR A 178 -15.70 -14.40 5.62
N ARG A 179 -15.32 -15.09 6.70
CA ARG A 179 -15.99 -15.02 8.00
C ARG A 179 -15.88 -13.66 8.69
N LEU A 180 -14.92 -12.84 8.27
CA LEU A 180 -14.68 -11.50 8.81
C LEU A 180 -15.37 -10.41 7.97
N LYS A 181 -16.17 -10.79 6.98
CA LYS A 181 -16.82 -9.87 6.03
C LYS A 181 -18.33 -10.06 6.02
N THR A 182 -19.05 -8.97 5.82
CA THR A 182 -20.50 -8.94 5.61
C THR A 182 -20.82 -8.03 4.42
N ASN A 183 -22.05 -8.08 3.90
CA ASN A 183 -22.50 -7.24 2.76
C ASN A 183 -21.60 -7.35 1.51
N ILE A 184 -21.16 -8.57 1.19
CA ILE A 184 -20.26 -8.84 0.07
C ILE A 184 -21.06 -8.73 -1.24
N ASN A 185 -20.74 -7.71 -2.04
CA ASN A 185 -21.36 -7.44 -3.33
C ASN A 185 -20.30 -7.46 -4.44
N SER A 186 -20.67 -7.98 -5.61
CA SER A 186 -19.78 -7.93 -6.77
C SER A 186 -19.55 -6.49 -7.25
N LEU A 187 -18.35 -6.23 -7.80
CA LEU A 187 -18.03 -4.99 -8.51
C LEU A 187 -18.31 -5.09 -10.02
N SER A 188 -18.65 -6.27 -10.53
CA SER A 188 -18.98 -6.47 -11.96
C SER A 188 -20.14 -5.57 -12.37
N GLY A 189 -19.96 -4.83 -13.47
CA GLY A 189 -20.96 -3.89 -14.00
C GLY A 189 -21.00 -2.53 -13.31
N LYS A 190 -20.09 -2.26 -12.36
CA LYS A 190 -19.86 -0.90 -11.85
C LYS A 190 -18.91 -0.16 -12.79
N LYS A 191 -18.95 1.18 -12.75
CA LYS A 191 -18.05 2.07 -13.52
C LYS A 191 -16.65 2.15 -12.90
N THR A 192 -16.03 1.00 -12.66
CA THR A 192 -14.74 0.95 -11.96
C THR A 192 -13.63 1.48 -12.85
N LEU A 193 -13.60 1.04 -14.12
CA LEU A 193 -12.64 1.49 -15.13
C LEU A 193 -12.75 3.00 -15.40
N ASP A 194 -13.97 3.54 -15.56
CA ASP A 194 -14.19 4.98 -15.76
C ASP A 194 -13.56 5.79 -14.62
N ASN A 195 -13.83 5.40 -13.36
CA ASN A 195 -13.31 6.12 -12.21
C ASN A 195 -11.78 5.98 -12.08
N VAL A 196 -11.22 4.79 -12.34
CA VAL A 196 -9.76 4.58 -12.33
C VAL A 196 -9.08 5.39 -13.43
N SER A 197 -9.68 5.49 -14.62
CA SER A 197 -9.15 6.29 -15.73
C SER A 197 -9.12 7.80 -15.45
N GLN A 198 -9.97 8.27 -14.54
CA GLN A 198 -10.00 9.67 -14.08
C GLN A 198 -9.02 9.95 -12.93
N MET A 199 -8.42 8.93 -12.33
CA MET A 199 -7.43 9.13 -11.28
C MET A 199 -6.17 9.78 -11.85
N ASN A 200 -5.80 10.92 -11.28
CA ASN A 200 -4.60 11.65 -11.67
C ASN A 200 -3.38 11.20 -10.89
N VAL A 201 -2.45 10.52 -11.56
CA VAL A 201 -1.16 10.12 -10.97
C VAL A 201 -0.18 11.28 -11.09
N VAL A 202 0.34 11.74 -9.96
CA VAL A 202 1.26 12.88 -9.88
C VAL A 202 2.61 12.47 -9.32
N SER A 203 3.66 13.20 -9.68
CA SER A 203 4.93 13.19 -8.97
C SER A 203 5.01 14.37 -7.99
N TYR A 204 5.68 14.17 -6.86
CA TYR A 204 5.79 15.19 -5.83
C TYR A 204 7.01 14.97 -4.92
N ASN A 205 7.49 16.03 -4.28
CA ASN A 205 8.40 15.95 -3.15
C ASN A 205 7.64 16.27 -1.85
N LEU A 206 8.02 15.60 -0.76
CA LEU A 206 7.43 15.91 0.54
C LEU A 206 7.93 17.26 1.04
N LYS A 207 7.01 18.02 1.64
CA LYS A 207 7.34 19.27 2.33
C LYS A 207 7.74 18.98 3.77
N GLN A 208 8.75 19.72 4.23
CA GLN A 208 9.08 19.75 5.66
C GLN A 208 7.89 20.28 6.46
N ARG A 209 7.71 19.76 7.67
CA ARG A 209 6.65 20.18 8.60
C ARG A 209 7.26 20.51 9.95
N GLU A 210 6.67 21.50 10.62
CA GLU A 210 6.97 21.77 12.01
C GLU A 210 5.96 21.07 12.91
N VAL A 211 6.44 20.55 14.04
CA VAL A 211 5.62 19.99 15.10
C VAL A 211 5.91 20.69 16.41
N LEU A 212 4.86 20.90 17.19
CA LEU A 212 4.97 21.49 18.51
C LEU A 212 5.52 20.43 19.49
N LEU A 213 6.62 20.77 20.15
CA LEU A 213 7.20 19.98 21.22
C LEU A 213 6.49 20.23 22.54
N THR A 214 6.83 19.38 23.50
CA THR A 214 6.30 19.42 24.86
C THR A 214 6.59 20.72 25.61
N ASP A 215 7.63 21.46 25.27
CA ASP A 215 7.96 22.77 25.86
C ASP A 215 7.38 23.95 25.08
N SER A 216 6.44 23.69 24.15
CA SER A 216 5.86 24.70 23.24
C SER A 216 6.83 25.28 22.22
N THR A 217 8.04 24.72 22.09
CA THR A 217 8.93 25.03 20.96
C THR A 217 8.50 24.25 19.71
N THR A 218 8.90 24.72 18.53
CA THR A 218 8.70 23.97 17.29
C THR A 218 9.95 23.18 16.93
N ALA A 219 9.74 21.97 16.40
CA ALA A 219 10.80 21.15 15.84
C ALA A 219 10.43 20.68 14.44
N LEU A 220 11.46 20.44 13.63
CA LEU A 220 11.30 19.84 12.31
C LEU A 220 10.87 18.39 12.45
N LEU A 221 9.85 18.00 11.69
CA LEU A 221 9.28 16.66 11.73
C LEU A 221 10.23 15.61 11.14
N TYR A 222 10.91 15.98 10.06
CA TYR A 222 11.87 15.13 9.37
C TYR A 222 13.29 15.68 9.55
N PRO A 223 14.31 14.81 9.64
CA PRO A 223 15.70 15.24 9.49
C PRO A 223 15.91 15.98 8.16
N GLU A 224 16.77 17.00 8.12
CA GLU A 224 17.03 17.78 6.90
C GLU A 224 17.55 16.93 5.74
N ASP A 225 18.33 15.89 6.05
CA ASP A 225 18.90 14.93 5.11
C ASP A 225 17.98 13.72 4.85
N SER A 226 16.72 13.78 5.29
CA SER A 226 15.78 12.67 5.14
C SER A 226 15.55 12.34 3.65
N PRO A 227 15.70 11.06 3.24
CA PRO A 227 15.33 10.63 1.89
C PRO A 227 13.86 10.89 1.54
N LEU A 228 12.99 11.03 2.56
CA LEU A 228 11.59 11.41 2.36
C LEU A 228 11.45 12.80 1.74
N LEU A 229 12.31 13.75 2.09
CA LEU A 229 12.29 15.11 1.54
C LEU A 229 13.03 15.18 0.20
N ALA A 230 14.15 14.46 0.08
CA ALA A 230 15.03 14.55 -1.09
C ALA A 230 14.49 13.84 -2.33
N ASN A 231 13.81 12.70 -2.14
CA ASN A 231 13.36 11.88 -3.27
C ASN A 231 12.08 12.41 -3.89
N GLU A 232 11.94 12.22 -5.21
CA GLU A 232 10.67 12.36 -5.91
C GLU A 232 9.82 11.10 -5.64
N HIS A 233 8.57 11.33 -5.27
CA HIS A 233 7.56 10.30 -4.98
C HIS A 233 6.47 10.35 -6.03
N PHE A 234 5.76 9.24 -6.20
CA PHE A 234 4.62 9.13 -7.10
C PHE A 234 3.38 8.71 -6.30
N GLY A 235 2.23 9.26 -6.62
CA GLY A 235 1.00 8.93 -5.93
C GLY A 235 -0.21 9.68 -6.45
N LEU A 236 -1.24 9.73 -5.62
CA LEU A 236 -2.51 10.39 -5.87
C LEU A 236 -2.72 11.52 -4.86
N ILE A 237 -3.50 12.52 -5.26
CA ILE A 237 -3.95 13.60 -4.38
C ILE A 237 -5.20 13.14 -3.62
N ALA A 238 -5.16 13.18 -2.29
CA ALA A 238 -6.24 12.65 -1.45
C ALA A 238 -7.58 13.38 -1.65
N GLN A 239 -7.54 14.69 -1.91
CA GLN A 239 -8.71 15.52 -2.18
C GLN A 239 -9.40 15.09 -3.48
N GLU A 240 -8.64 14.88 -4.56
CA GLU A 240 -9.16 14.43 -5.86
C GLU A 240 -9.73 13.01 -5.74
N LEU A 241 -9.01 12.11 -5.05
CA LEU A 241 -9.49 10.75 -4.85
C LEU A 241 -10.78 10.70 -4.01
N LYS A 242 -10.96 11.61 -3.04
CA LYS A 242 -12.15 11.67 -2.20
C LYS A 242 -13.43 11.95 -3.00
N GLU A 243 -13.34 12.67 -4.11
CA GLU A 243 -14.48 12.93 -5.00
C GLU A 243 -14.95 11.67 -5.74
N LEU A 244 -14.01 10.78 -6.09
CA LEU A 244 -14.28 9.53 -6.81
C LEU A 244 -14.59 8.35 -5.87
N TYR A 245 -13.81 8.22 -4.79
CA TYR A 245 -13.85 7.13 -3.83
C TYR A 245 -13.70 7.66 -2.40
N PRO A 246 -14.75 8.25 -1.81
CA PRO A 246 -14.68 8.88 -0.49
C PRO A 246 -14.28 7.90 0.62
N ASN A 247 -14.64 6.61 0.48
CA ASN A 247 -14.32 5.58 1.48
C ASN A 247 -12.83 5.20 1.53
N LEU A 248 -12.04 5.55 0.51
CA LEU A 248 -10.59 5.30 0.47
C LEU A 248 -9.78 6.41 1.14
N VAL A 249 -10.44 7.49 1.57
CA VAL A 249 -9.79 8.67 2.12
C VAL A 249 -10.25 8.90 3.54
N THR A 250 -9.30 8.95 4.46
CA THR A 250 -9.55 9.22 5.88
C THR A 250 -8.95 10.56 6.29
N GLU A 251 -9.63 11.27 7.19
CA GLU A 251 -9.13 12.52 7.77
C GLU A 251 -8.59 12.28 9.17
N GLY A 252 -7.31 12.59 9.37
CA GLY A 252 -6.66 12.48 10.67
C GLY A 252 -7.15 13.56 11.64
N ALA A 253 -6.92 13.34 12.93
CA ALA A 253 -7.20 14.35 13.96
C ALA A 253 -6.40 15.65 13.79
N ASP A 254 -5.34 15.63 12.98
CA ASP A 254 -4.55 16.79 12.56
C ASP A 254 -5.12 17.51 11.33
N GLY A 255 -6.28 17.08 10.80
CA GLY A 255 -6.95 17.65 9.63
C GLY A 255 -6.36 17.24 8.28
N PHE A 256 -5.32 16.40 8.27
CA PHE A 256 -4.70 15.92 7.04
C PHE A 256 -5.42 14.68 6.50
N LEU A 257 -5.62 14.63 5.19
CA LEU A 257 -6.21 13.48 4.51
C LEU A 257 -5.14 12.43 4.18
N SER A 258 -5.50 11.16 4.31
CA SER A 258 -4.67 9.98 4.00
C SER A 258 -5.41 9.03 3.08
N ILE A 259 -4.68 8.29 2.24
CA ILE A 259 -5.23 7.36 1.23
C ILE A 259 -4.93 5.92 1.62
N ASN A 260 -5.93 5.04 1.52
CA ASN A 260 -5.73 3.60 1.58
C ASN A 260 -5.35 3.03 0.20
N TYR A 261 -4.05 3.06 -0.12
CA TYR A 261 -3.53 2.53 -1.40
C TYR A 261 -3.75 1.02 -1.59
N ILE A 262 -3.85 0.24 -0.50
CA ILE A 262 -4.01 -1.21 -0.58
C ILE A 262 -5.38 -1.56 -1.19
N GLU A 263 -6.42 -0.78 -0.86
CA GLU A 263 -7.76 -0.99 -1.40
C GLU A 263 -7.95 -0.50 -2.84
N ILE A 264 -6.97 0.21 -3.41
CA ILE A 264 -6.97 0.54 -4.85
C ILE A 264 -6.66 -0.71 -5.69
N ILE A 265 -5.85 -1.64 -5.19
CA ILE A 265 -5.46 -2.87 -5.90
C ILE A 265 -6.67 -3.67 -6.43
N PRO A 266 -7.70 -4.01 -5.62
CA PRO A 266 -8.88 -4.72 -6.14
C PRO A 266 -9.67 -3.90 -7.16
N LEU A 267 -9.68 -2.56 -7.09
CA LEU A 267 -10.30 -1.70 -8.10
C LEU A 267 -9.55 -1.77 -9.44
N LEU A 268 -8.22 -1.82 -9.40
CA LEU A 268 -7.40 -2.02 -10.60
C LEU A 268 -7.64 -3.40 -11.22
N ILE A 269 -7.75 -4.45 -10.40
CA ILE A 269 -8.08 -5.81 -10.88
C ILE A 269 -9.43 -5.80 -11.59
N GLN A 270 -10.46 -5.20 -10.98
CA GLN A 270 -11.78 -5.08 -11.57
C GLN A 270 -11.75 -4.27 -12.89
N SER A 271 -10.99 -3.18 -12.93
CA SER A 271 -10.83 -2.36 -14.15
C SER A 271 -10.16 -3.13 -15.29
N ILE A 272 -9.19 -3.99 -14.99
CA ILE A 272 -8.56 -4.89 -15.98
C ILE A 272 -9.57 -5.92 -16.51
N GLN A 273 -10.45 -6.44 -15.65
CA GLN A 273 -11.50 -7.36 -16.06
C GLN A 273 -12.53 -6.69 -16.97
N GLU A 274 -12.94 -5.46 -16.64
CA GLU A 274 -13.81 -4.63 -17.49
C GLU A 274 -13.14 -4.37 -18.86
N LEU A 275 -11.89 -3.91 -18.86
CA LEU A 275 -11.14 -3.66 -20.10
C LEU A 275 -11.01 -4.92 -20.97
N LYS A 276 -10.83 -6.10 -20.36
CA LYS A 276 -10.80 -7.36 -21.09
C LYS A 276 -12.17 -7.69 -21.71
N SER A 277 -13.26 -7.45 -20.99
CA SER A 277 -14.62 -7.65 -21.49
C SER A 277 -14.88 -6.79 -22.72
N ASP A 278 -14.58 -5.49 -22.63
CA ASP A 278 -14.73 -4.56 -23.75
C ASP A 278 -13.90 -4.98 -24.97
N LEU A 279 -12.68 -5.46 -24.73
CA LEU A 279 -11.79 -5.96 -25.78
C LEU A 279 -12.33 -7.23 -26.45
N ASP A 280 -12.92 -8.15 -25.68
CA ASP A 280 -13.53 -9.36 -26.21
C ASP A 280 -14.80 -9.04 -27.00
N GLU A 281 -15.62 -8.09 -26.53
CA GLU A 281 -16.77 -7.56 -27.27
C GLU A 281 -16.34 -6.90 -28.60
N MET A 282 -15.32 -6.04 -28.57
CA MET A 282 -14.80 -5.41 -29.79
C MET A 282 -14.23 -6.43 -30.79
N LYS A 283 -13.59 -7.51 -30.32
CA LYS A 283 -13.10 -8.59 -31.18
C LYS A 283 -14.24 -9.39 -31.79
N GLN A 284 -15.25 -9.73 -30.99
CA GLN A 284 -16.43 -10.43 -31.46
C GLN A 284 -17.20 -9.59 -32.47
N ALA A 285 -17.32 -8.27 -32.27
CA ALA A 285 -17.93 -7.35 -33.24
C ALA A 285 -17.16 -7.29 -34.57
N LYS A 286 -15.83 -7.47 -34.55
CA LYS A 286 -15.00 -7.53 -35.77
C LYS A 286 -15.00 -8.90 -36.47
N SER A 287 -15.37 -9.98 -35.81
CA SER A 287 -15.48 -11.32 -36.42
C SER A 287 -16.50 -11.37 -37.58
N PRO A 288 -17.76 -10.90 -37.44
CA PRO A 288 -18.72 -10.89 -38.54
C PRO A 288 -18.33 -9.90 -39.65
N LEU A 289 -17.55 -8.86 -39.35
CA LEU A 289 -16.96 -7.98 -40.38
C LEU A 289 -15.90 -8.71 -41.22
N ARG A 290 -15.14 -9.63 -40.62
CA ARG A 290 -14.14 -10.46 -41.34
C ARG A 290 -14.76 -11.65 -42.06
N ASP A 291 -15.80 -12.27 -41.50
CA ASP A 291 -16.51 -13.36 -42.17
C ASP A 291 -17.31 -12.85 -43.39
N ASN A 292 -17.81 -11.61 -43.36
CA ASN A 292 -18.35 -10.92 -44.54
C ASN A 292 -17.29 -10.56 -45.61
N LEU A 293 -15.99 -10.65 -45.28
CA LEU A 293 -14.89 -10.46 -46.25
C LEU A 293 -14.40 -11.78 -46.86
N THR A 294 -14.82 -12.94 -46.35
CA THR A 294 -14.32 -14.25 -46.81
C THR A 294 -15.39 -15.31 -47.10
N GLY A 295 -16.68 -14.99 -47.02
CA GLY A 295 -17.73 -16.00 -47.23
C GLY A 295 -19.06 -15.45 -47.70
N ASN A 296 -19.11 -14.94 -48.93
CA ASN A 296 -20.21 -15.08 -49.90
C ASN A 296 -20.05 -14.00 -50.98
N GLU A 297 -19.93 -14.43 -52.24
CA GLU A 297 -20.06 -13.57 -53.42
C GLU A 297 -21.51 -13.03 -53.48
N GLN A 298 -21.81 -11.98 -52.72
CA GLN A 298 -23.01 -11.18 -52.89
C GLN A 298 -22.56 -9.74 -53.13
N TYR A 299 -22.49 -9.40 -54.41
CA TYR A 299 -22.12 -8.07 -54.90
C TYR A 299 -22.97 -7.01 -54.18
N PRO A 300 -22.37 -6.08 -53.42
CA PRO A 300 -23.06 -4.87 -53.02
C PRO A 300 -23.50 -4.16 -54.29
N ILE A 301 -24.81 -4.02 -54.45
CA ILE A 301 -25.41 -3.39 -55.62
C ILE A 301 -24.90 -1.95 -55.67
N ASP A 302 -24.22 -1.62 -56.76
CA ASP A 302 -23.89 -0.26 -57.22
C ASP A 302 -22.71 0.49 -56.59
N VAL A 303 -21.70 -0.22 -56.07
CA VAL A 303 -20.43 0.41 -55.64
C VAL A 303 -19.27 -0.14 -56.45
N ASN A 304 -18.45 0.75 -57.02
CA ASN A 304 -17.23 0.36 -57.73
C ASN A 304 -16.33 -0.49 -56.80
N ALA A 305 -15.91 -1.66 -57.27
CA ALA A 305 -15.12 -2.59 -56.47
C ALA A 305 -14.04 -3.27 -57.31
N LEU A 306 -12.85 -3.43 -56.73
CA LEU A 306 -11.78 -4.24 -57.28
C LEU A 306 -11.62 -5.48 -56.40
N TYR A 307 -11.45 -6.66 -57.01
CA TYR A 307 -11.26 -7.91 -56.29
C TYR A 307 -9.83 -8.44 -56.45
N GLN A 308 -9.43 -9.30 -55.52
CA GLN A 308 -8.13 -9.95 -55.55
C GLN A 308 -8.04 -10.89 -56.77
N ASN A 309 -6.93 -10.81 -57.50
CA ASN A 309 -6.65 -11.70 -58.61
C ASN A 309 -6.62 -13.18 -58.17
N ASN A 310 -7.12 -14.08 -59.02
CA ASN A 310 -7.19 -15.51 -58.74
C ASN A 310 -6.66 -16.31 -59.95
N PRO A 311 -5.62 -17.16 -59.79
CA PRO A 311 -4.85 -17.41 -58.56
C PRO A 311 -3.87 -16.28 -58.22
N ASN A 312 -3.49 -16.18 -56.94
CA ASN A 312 -2.40 -15.33 -56.46
C ASN A 312 -1.62 -16.07 -55.35
N PRO A 313 -0.35 -16.48 -55.54
CA PRO A 313 0.49 -16.27 -56.74
C PRO A 313 0.00 -17.01 -57.99
N PHE A 314 0.42 -16.57 -59.17
CA PHE A 314 0.14 -17.23 -60.46
C PHE A 314 1.41 -17.46 -61.28
N THR A 315 1.34 -18.35 -62.27
CA THR A 315 2.44 -18.70 -63.18
C THR A 315 2.14 -18.39 -64.63
N GLU A 316 1.03 -18.91 -65.17
CA GLU A 316 0.66 -18.74 -66.58
C GLU A 316 -0.31 -17.57 -66.79
N ARG A 317 -1.39 -17.52 -66.01
CA ARG A 317 -2.40 -16.46 -66.09
C ARG A 317 -3.11 -16.26 -64.77
N THR A 318 -3.69 -15.07 -64.57
CA THR A 318 -4.57 -14.76 -63.44
C THR A 318 -5.75 -13.93 -63.90
N SER A 319 -6.90 -14.07 -63.23
CA SER A 319 -8.05 -13.23 -63.52
C SER A 319 -8.32 -12.23 -62.40
N ILE A 320 -8.59 -10.99 -62.77
CA ILE A 320 -8.96 -9.89 -61.88
C ILE A 320 -10.42 -9.57 -62.13
N LYS A 321 -11.27 -9.86 -61.15
CA LYS A 321 -12.67 -9.42 -61.18
C LYS A 321 -12.76 -7.98 -60.68
N CYS A 322 -13.65 -7.20 -61.28
CA CYS A 322 -14.03 -5.86 -60.82
C CYS A 322 -15.51 -5.60 -61.09
N PHE A 323 -16.08 -4.65 -60.39
CA PHE A 323 -17.42 -4.12 -60.63
C PHE A 323 -17.31 -2.62 -60.88
N VAL A 324 -17.90 -2.15 -61.98
CA VAL A 324 -17.96 -0.73 -62.33
C VAL A 324 -19.43 -0.30 -62.39
N SER A 325 -19.84 0.66 -61.56
CA SER A 325 -21.19 1.21 -61.53
C SER A 325 -21.59 1.85 -62.86
N SER A 326 -22.89 1.87 -63.18
CA SER A 326 -23.44 2.42 -64.42
C SER A 326 -23.12 3.91 -64.63
N ASP A 327 -22.83 4.61 -63.55
CA ASP A 327 -22.69 6.06 -63.49
C ASP A 327 -21.30 6.53 -64.00
N VAL A 328 -20.35 5.59 -64.04
CA VAL A 328 -18.96 5.85 -64.41
C VAL A 328 -18.82 6.06 -65.91
N ILE A 329 -18.15 7.14 -66.32
CA ILE A 329 -17.96 7.48 -67.74
C ILE A 329 -16.72 6.76 -68.30
N SER A 330 -15.64 6.68 -67.52
CA SER A 330 -14.39 6.05 -67.92
C SER A 330 -13.82 5.18 -66.80
N ALA A 331 -13.51 3.93 -67.10
CA ALA A 331 -12.89 3.00 -66.16
C ALA A 331 -11.66 2.31 -66.80
N VAL A 332 -10.53 2.34 -66.09
CA VAL A 332 -9.26 1.75 -66.54
C VAL A 332 -8.59 1.03 -65.36
N LEU A 333 -8.06 -0.16 -65.62
CA LEU A 333 -7.20 -0.88 -64.70
C LEU A 333 -5.74 -0.65 -65.09
N TYR A 334 -4.94 -0.09 -64.20
CA TYR A 334 -3.50 0.08 -64.39
C TYR A 334 -2.71 -0.96 -63.61
N ILE A 335 -1.61 -1.43 -64.19
CA ILE A 335 -0.63 -2.30 -63.54
C ILE A 335 0.67 -1.52 -63.39
N TYR A 336 1.25 -1.58 -62.20
CA TYR A 336 2.48 -0.89 -61.80
C TYR A 336 3.50 -1.90 -61.27
N ASP A 337 4.78 -1.59 -61.46
CA ASP A 337 5.87 -2.25 -60.73
C ASP A 337 6.02 -1.67 -59.30
N MET A 338 6.94 -2.25 -58.52
CA MET A 338 7.25 -1.79 -57.16
C MET A 338 7.89 -0.39 -57.10
N ASN A 339 8.35 0.16 -58.23
CA ASN A 339 8.88 1.52 -58.32
C ASN A 339 7.80 2.53 -58.74
N GLY A 340 6.54 2.08 -58.93
CA GLY A 340 5.42 2.92 -59.34
C GLY A 340 5.38 3.22 -60.84
N ARG A 341 6.23 2.57 -61.66
CA ARG A 341 6.18 2.70 -63.11
C ARG A 341 5.00 1.92 -63.64
N GLN A 342 4.18 2.57 -64.47
CA GLN A 342 3.07 1.91 -65.16
C GLN A 342 3.64 0.91 -66.18
N ILE A 343 3.27 -0.36 -65.99
CA ILE A 343 3.69 -1.50 -66.83
C ILE A 343 2.63 -1.79 -67.89
N ASP A 344 1.35 -1.73 -67.53
CA ASP A 344 0.26 -2.03 -68.46
C ASP A 344 -1.05 -1.31 -68.08
N SER A 345 -2.02 -1.29 -69.01
CA SER A 345 -3.34 -0.68 -68.80
C SER A 345 -4.44 -1.38 -69.59
N TYR A 346 -5.57 -1.66 -68.92
CA TYR A 346 -6.74 -2.30 -69.50
C TYR A 346 -7.95 -1.37 -69.37
N THR A 347 -8.51 -0.93 -70.50
CA THR A 347 -9.76 -0.14 -70.51
C THR A 347 -10.94 -1.08 -70.28
N ILE A 348 -11.85 -0.73 -69.37
CA ILE A 348 -13.03 -1.53 -69.02
C ILE A 348 -14.24 -1.01 -69.81
N PRO A 349 -14.71 -1.73 -70.86
CA PRO A 349 -15.75 -1.23 -71.74
C PRO A 349 -17.16 -1.39 -71.17
N SER A 350 -17.39 -2.43 -70.36
CA SER A 350 -18.70 -2.75 -69.77
C SER A 350 -18.89 -2.10 -68.39
N ARG A 351 -20.14 -1.85 -68.03
CA ARG A 351 -20.56 -1.54 -66.66
C ARG A 351 -21.19 -2.78 -66.04
N GLY A 352 -21.01 -2.95 -64.74
CA GLY A 352 -21.30 -4.16 -63.98
C GLY A 352 -20.05 -5.01 -63.73
N ALA A 353 -20.27 -6.29 -63.42
CA ALA A 353 -19.21 -7.24 -63.15
C ALA A 353 -18.41 -7.54 -64.42
N THR A 354 -17.10 -7.27 -64.38
CA THR A 354 -16.17 -7.50 -65.49
C THR A 354 -14.96 -8.28 -64.98
N GLU A 355 -14.47 -9.21 -65.79
CA GLU A 355 -13.28 -10.01 -65.51
C GLU A 355 -12.18 -9.69 -66.53
N ILE A 356 -10.99 -9.37 -66.05
CA ILE A 356 -9.81 -9.06 -66.86
C ILE A 356 -8.80 -10.18 -66.67
N ILE A 357 -8.34 -10.77 -67.77
CA ILE A 357 -7.34 -11.85 -67.76
C ILE A 357 -5.96 -11.22 -68.00
N ILE A 358 -5.02 -11.53 -67.12
CA ILE A 358 -3.61 -11.12 -67.23
C ILE A 358 -2.79 -12.36 -67.58
N GLU A 359 -2.09 -12.30 -68.71
CA GLU A 359 -1.19 -13.35 -69.18
C GLU A 359 0.22 -13.12 -68.60
N GLY A 360 0.75 -14.11 -67.88
CA GLY A 360 2.06 -14.06 -67.23
C GLY A 360 3.24 -13.94 -68.20
N GLU A 361 3.09 -14.36 -69.47
CA GLU A 361 4.13 -14.22 -70.50
C GLU A 361 4.50 -12.76 -70.79
N SER A 362 3.59 -11.83 -70.51
CA SER A 362 3.79 -10.39 -70.75
C SER A 362 4.55 -9.67 -69.64
N LEU A 363 4.85 -10.36 -68.53
CA LEU A 363 5.44 -9.81 -67.31
C LEU A 363 6.61 -10.66 -66.82
N ASP A 364 7.58 -10.03 -66.15
CA ASP A 364 8.66 -10.75 -65.47
C ASP A 364 8.20 -11.28 -64.11
N ALA A 365 8.84 -12.33 -63.59
CA ALA A 365 8.54 -12.82 -62.26
C ALA A 365 8.81 -11.72 -61.22
N GLY A 366 7.82 -11.42 -60.39
CA GLY A 366 7.90 -10.27 -59.50
C GLY A 366 6.58 -9.93 -58.81
N ILE A 367 6.63 -8.85 -58.02
CA ILE A 367 5.48 -8.28 -57.33
C ILE A 367 4.98 -7.10 -58.15
N TYR A 368 3.68 -7.10 -58.43
CA TYR A 368 3.00 -6.02 -59.14
C TYR A 368 1.84 -5.48 -58.31
N ILE A 369 1.52 -4.22 -58.56
CA ILE A 369 0.38 -3.53 -57.95
C ILE A 369 -0.57 -3.15 -59.08
N TYR A 370 -1.86 -3.43 -58.94
CA TYR A 370 -2.87 -3.01 -59.90
C TYR A 370 -3.93 -2.14 -59.22
N SER A 371 -4.39 -1.10 -59.92
CA SER A 371 -5.36 -0.13 -59.40
C SER A 371 -6.50 0.07 -60.39
N LEU A 372 -7.72 0.08 -59.87
CA LEU A 372 -8.91 0.46 -60.64
C LEU A 372 -9.10 1.96 -60.54
N ILE A 373 -9.15 2.63 -61.69
CA ILE A 373 -9.40 4.07 -61.78
C ILE A 373 -10.74 4.27 -62.50
N ALA A 374 -11.67 4.97 -61.84
CA ALA A 374 -12.97 5.36 -62.39
C ALA A 374 -13.07 6.89 -62.38
N ASP A 375 -13.39 7.49 -63.53
CA ASP A 375 -13.50 8.94 -63.74
C ASP A 375 -12.32 9.76 -63.19
N GLY A 376 -11.11 9.20 -63.34
CA GLY A 376 -9.86 9.82 -62.89
C GLY A 376 -9.55 9.68 -61.40
N GLN A 377 -10.39 9.00 -60.62
CA GLN A 377 -10.15 8.71 -59.21
C GLN A 377 -9.78 7.23 -58.99
N VAL A 378 -8.81 6.99 -58.11
CA VAL A 378 -8.43 5.64 -57.70
C VAL A 378 -9.50 5.08 -56.77
N ILE A 379 -10.13 3.98 -57.16
CA ILE A 379 -11.16 3.29 -56.38
C ILE A 379 -10.53 2.36 -55.34
N ASP A 380 -9.61 1.51 -55.79
CA ASP A 380 -8.92 0.54 -54.94
C ASP A 380 -7.64 0.06 -55.64
N THR A 381 -6.70 -0.43 -54.84
CA THR A 381 -5.37 -0.87 -55.26
C THR A 381 -5.03 -2.20 -54.59
N LYS A 382 -4.62 -3.20 -55.37
CA LYS A 382 -4.26 -4.53 -54.87
C LYS A 382 -2.93 -5.03 -55.41
N ARG A 383 -2.39 -6.06 -54.78
CA ARG A 383 -1.10 -6.66 -55.10
C ARG A 383 -1.29 -8.03 -55.75
N MET A 384 -0.56 -8.30 -56.82
CA MET A 384 -0.41 -9.65 -57.41
C MET A 384 1.05 -10.09 -57.41
N ILE A 385 1.27 -11.41 -57.37
CA ILE A 385 2.60 -12.03 -57.37
C ILE A 385 2.66 -13.01 -58.54
N LEU A 386 3.59 -12.78 -59.47
CA LEU A 386 3.90 -13.67 -60.58
C LEU A 386 5.16 -14.48 -60.24
N THR A 387 5.04 -15.80 -60.27
CA THR A 387 6.13 -16.76 -60.09
C THR A 387 6.39 -17.50 -61.40
N LYS A 388 7.65 -17.65 -61.82
CA LYS A 388 8.01 -18.45 -63.01
C LYS A 388 8.13 -19.93 -62.67
#